data_AF-A0A0G0X6X9-F1
#
_entry.id   AF-A0A0G0X6X9-F1
#
_cell.length_a   1.000
_cell.length_b   1.000
_cell.length_c   1.000
_cell.angle_alpha   90.00
_cell.angle_beta   90.00
_cell.angle_gamma   90.00
#
_symmetry.space_group_name_H-M   'P 1'
#
loop_
_entity.id
_entity.type
_entity.pdbx_description
1 polymer ?
#
loop_
_entity_poly.entity_id
_entity_poly.type
_entity_poly.pdbx_seq_one_letter_code
_entity_poly.pdbx_strand_id
1 'polypeptide(L)'
;MIMATPTKIEYNATDAFQKDFKRLLKKKFRTLEEDLETVKRNAIELYHLKNIDNQSVFPIPNFCNEAILVCKIKKFACKALKGRGVMSGIRIIYAYHIVVSKVEFIEIYFKGEKENEDRERIKKYLRNF
;
A
#
# COMPACT_ATOMS: atom_id res chain seq x y z
N MET A 1 -8.35 20.14 20.42
CA MET A 1 -7.23 20.49 19.52
C MET A 1 -7.67 20.24 18.10
N ILE A 2 -7.69 21.25 17.24
CA ILE A 2 -7.95 21.08 15.81
C ILE A 2 -6.64 20.58 15.21
N MET A 3 -6.50 19.27 15.00
CA MET A 3 -5.36 18.76 14.23
C MET A 3 -5.57 19.21 12.78
N ALA A 4 -4.67 20.04 12.27
CA ALA A 4 -4.71 20.44 10.87
C ALA A 4 -4.67 19.19 9.99
N THR A 5 -5.60 19.07 9.04
CA THR A 5 -5.62 17.96 8.11
C THR A 5 -4.32 17.95 7.32
N PRO A 6 -3.53 16.87 7.35
CA PRO A 6 -2.27 16.82 6.61
C PRO A 6 -2.54 16.99 5.11
N THR A 7 -1.69 17.77 4.44
CA THR A 7 -1.83 18.09 3.00
C THR A 7 -0.95 17.23 2.11
N LYS A 8 -0.03 16.47 2.71
CA LYS A 8 0.91 15.57 2.02
C LYS A 8 1.18 14.34 2.87
N ILE A 9 1.53 13.24 2.20
CA ILE A 9 1.98 11.99 2.82
C ILE A 9 3.47 11.81 2.57
N GLU A 10 4.23 11.49 3.61
CA GLU A 10 5.61 10.99 3.47
C GLU A 10 5.58 9.49 3.14
N TYR A 11 6.31 9.06 2.12
CA TYR A 11 6.32 7.65 1.70
C TYR A 11 7.68 6.99 1.96
N ASN A 12 7.65 5.88 2.69
CA ASN A 12 8.80 5.03 2.97
C ASN A 12 8.49 3.56 2.60
N ALA A 13 9.53 2.74 2.53
CA ALA A 13 9.39 1.32 2.25
C ALA A 13 10.39 0.51 3.08
N THR A 14 9.90 -0.54 3.72
CA THR A 14 10.75 -1.51 4.42
C THR A 14 11.68 -2.24 3.44
N ASP A 15 12.83 -2.72 3.91
CA ASP A 15 13.75 -3.55 3.10
C ASP A 15 13.06 -4.78 2.50
N ALA A 16 12.14 -5.36 3.29
CA ALA A 16 11.31 -6.48 2.90
C ALA A 16 10.43 -6.13 1.68
N PHE A 17 9.75 -4.99 1.71
CA PHE A 17 9.00 -4.49 0.58
C PHE A 17 9.89 -4.25 -0.63
N GLN A 18 11.05 -3.60 -0.45
CA GLN A 18 11.96 -3.31 -1.57
C GLN A 18 12.44 -4.58 -2.27
N LYS A 19 12.70 -5.65 -1.51
CA LYS A 19 13.06 -6.98 -2.07
C LYS A 19 11.92 -7.55 -2.90
N ASP A 20 10.69 -7.52 -2.38
CA ASP A 20 9.52 -8.00 -3.12
C ASP A 20 9.24 -7.17 -4.37
N PHE A 21 9.37 -5.85 -4.26
CA PHE A 21 9.19 -4.90 -5.35
C PHE A 21 10.20 -5.16 -6.48
N LYS A 22 11.49 -5.27 -6.16
CA LYS A 22 12.54 -5.63 -7.12
C LYS A 22 12.29 -7.00 -7.77
N ARG A 23 11.79 -7.99 -7.01
CA ARG A 23 11.42 -9.30 -7.56
C ARG A 23 10.29 -9.18 -8.59
N LEU A 24 9.25 -8.40 -8.30
CA LEU A 24 8.15 -8.20 -9.25
C LEU A 24 8.60 -7.39 -10.47
N LEU A 25 9.36 -6.31 -10.29
CA LEU A 25 9.89 -5.48 -11.38
C LEU A 25 10.68 -6.32 -12.40
N LYS A 26 11.54 -7.23 -11.92
CA LYS A 26 12.34 -8.15 -12.76
C LYS A 26 11.53 -9.20 -13.53
N LYS A 27 10.27 -9.45 -13.15
CA LYS A 27 9.38 -10.38 -13.85
C LYS A 27 8.74 -9.67 -15.05
N LYS A 28 7.41 -9.60 -15.08
CA LYS A 28 6.63 -8.99 -16.17
C LYS A 28 6.12 -7.59 -15.85
N PHE A 29 6.38 -7.07 -14.65
CA PHE A 29 5.79 -5.82 -14.17
C PHE A 29 6.74 -4.64 -14.38
N ARG A 30 7.17 -4.39 -15.62
CA ARG A 30 8.21 -3.40 -15.93
C ARG A 30 7.83 -1.95 -15.62
N THR A 31 6.54 -1.65 -15.50
CA THR A 31 6.00 -0.31 -15.21
C THR A 31 5.72 -0.09 -13.73
N LEU A 32 6.10 -1.04 -12.86
CA LEU A 32 5.66 -1.07 -11.47
C LEU A 32 6.04 0.18 -10.66
N GLU A 33 7.15 0.85 -11.02
CA GLU A 33 7.55 2.13 -10.42
C GLU A 33 6.55 3.25 -10.72
N GLU A 34 6.20 3.44 -11.99
CA GLU A 34 5.20 4.44 -12.39
C GLU A 34 3.79 4.07 -11.88
N ASP A 35 3.48 2.77 -11.88
CA ASP A 35 2.21 2.26 -11.36
C ASP A 35 2.09 2.50 -9.84
N LEU A 36 3.21 2.41 -9.09
CA LEU A 36 3.26 2.74 -7.66
C LEU A 36 2.96 4.23 -7.42
N GLU A 37 3.53 5.14 -8.22
CA GLU A 37 3.21 6.58 -8.12
C GLU A 37 1.75 6.89 -8.47
N THR A 38 1.16 6.08 -9.34
CA THR A 38 -0.27 6.19 -9.66
C THR A 38 -1.14 5.74 -8.49
N VAL A 39 -0.79 4.63 -7.82
CA VAL A 39 -1.59 4.12 -6.70
C VAL A 39 -1.48 4.99 -5.45
N LYS A 40 -0.34 5.64 -5.21
CA LYS A 40 -0.18 6.65 -4.14
C LYS A 40 -1.25 7.73 -4.25
N ARG A 41 -1.35 8.37 -5.42
CA ARG A 41 -2.31 9.46 -5.68
C ARG A 41 -3.75 8.97 -5.73
N ASN A 42 -4.01 7.89 -6.47
CA ASN A 42 -5.37 7.46 -6.82
C ASN A 42 -5.99 6.47 -5.83
N ALA A 43 -5.26 6.01 -4.82
CA ALA A 43 -5.82 5.16 -3.76
C ALA A 43 -5.48 5.71 -2.37
N ILE A 44 -4.19 5.87 -2.07
CA ILE A 44 -3.74 6.20 -0.72
C ILE A 44 -4.13 7.64 -0.35
N GLU A 45 -3.81 8.62 -1.18
CA GLU A 45 -4.11 10.03 -0.91
C GLU A 45 -5.60 10.33 -0.99
N LEU A 46 -6.32 9.72 -1.93
CA LEU A 46 -7.79 9.83 -1.96
C LEU A 46 -8.39 9.35 -0.64
N TYR A 47 -7.95 8.18 -0.16
CA TYR A 47 -8.50 7.59 1.05
C TYR A 47 -8.12 8.37 2.31
N HIS A 48 -6.83 8.68 2.51
CA HIS A 48 -6.33 9.23 3.77
C HIS A 48 -6.34 10.76 3.85
N LEU A 49 -6.14 11.47 2.74
CA LEU A 49 -6.11 12.94 2.74
C LEU A 49 -7.47 13.55 2.36
N LYS A 50 -8.19 12.91 1.44
CA LYS A 50 -9.43 13.46 0.87
C LYS A 50 -10.70 12.78 1.39
N ASN A 51 -10.58 11.74 2.20
CA ASN A 51 -11.71 10.93 2.68
C ASN A 51 -12.60 10.40 1.54
N ILE A 52 -12.00 10.06 0.39
CA ILE A 52 -12.67 9.50 -0.78
C ILE A 52 -12.31 8.02 -0.88
N ASP A 53 -13.29 7.15 -0.62
CA ASP A 53 -13.14 5.71 -0.80
C ASP A 53 -13.59 5.25 -2.19
N ASN A 54 -12.64 4.98 -3.08
CA ASN A 54 -12.90 4.37 -4.40
C ASN A 54 -12.83 2.83 -4.38
N GLN A 55 -12.89 2.24 -3.18
CA GLN A 55 -12.80 0.81 -2.88
C GLN A 55 -11.48 0.19 -3.35
N SER A 56 -10.39 0.97 -3.32
CA SER A 56 -9.04 0.46 -3.60
C SER A 56 -8.32 0.01 -2.33
N VAL A 57 -8.58 0.71 -1.21
CA VAL A 57 -7.93 0.54 0.09
C VAL A 57 -8.86 -0.20 1.03
N PHE A 58 -8.33 -1.20 1.73
CA PHE A 58 -9.08 -2.01 2.69
C PHE A 58 -8.29 -2.09 4.00
N PRO A 59 -8.73 -1.44 5.09
CA PRO A 59 -8.12 -1.62 6.41
C PRO A 59 -8.12 -3.08 6.84
N ILE A 60 -7.11 -3.49 7.61
CA ILE A 60 -7.02 -4.81 8.23
C ILE A 60 -7.30 -4.65 9.73
N PRO A 61 -8.55 -4.86 10.19
CA PRO A 61 -9.01 -4.38 11.50
C PRO A 61 -8.12 -4.76 12.68
N ASN A 62 -7.61 -6.01 12.72
CA ASN A 62 -6.78 -6.50 13.82
C ASN A 62 -5.38 -5.86 13.91
N PHE A 63 -5.03 -4.96 12.98
CA PHE A 63 -3.76 -4.26 12.93
C PHE A 63 -3.92 -2.73 12.92
N CYS A 64 -5.14 -2.24 13.16
CA CYS A 64 -5.43 -0.81 13.22
C CYS A 64 -5.65 -0.35 14.67
N ASN A 65 -5.27 0.88 14.97
CA ASN A 65 -5.60 1.60 16.19
C ASN A 65 -5.67 3.12 15.92
N GLU A 66 -5.79 3.94 16.97
CA GLU A 66 -5.94 5.39 16.85
C GLU A 66 -4.71 6.11 16.27
N ALA A 67 -3.53 5.49 16.32
CA ALA A 67 -2.28 6.05 15.80
C ALA A 67 -1.92 5.52 14.41
N ILE A 68 -2.32 4.28 14.09
CA ILE A 68 -1.87 3.59 12.88
C ILE A 68 -3.00 2.81 12.20
N LEU A 69 -3.09 2.93 10.88
CA LEU A 69 -3.98 2.12 10.03
C LEU A 69 -3.14 1.21 9.14
N VAL A 70 -3.27 -0.10 9.32
CA VAL A 70 -2.68 -1.07 8.39
C VAL A 70 -3.72 -1.41 7.32
N CYS A 71 -3.34 -1.18 6.06
CA CYS A 71 -4.24 -1.22 4.93
C CYS A 71 -3.71 -2.13 3.81
N LYS A 72 -4.64 -2.71 3.05
CA LYS A 72 -4.40 -3.52 1.87
C LYS A 72 -4.97 -2.85 0.64
N ILE A 73 -4.14 -2.64 -0.37
CA ILE A 73 -4.59 -2.20 -1.69
C ILE A 73 -4.95 -3.44 -2.52
N LYS A 74 -6.19 -3.50 -3.01
CA LYS A 74 -6.66 -4.59 -3.89
C LYS A 74 -6.84 -4.15 -5.34
N LYS A 75 -7.11 -2.86 -5.58
CA LYS A 75 -7.23 -2.27 -6.91
C LYS A 75 -5.91 -1.57 -7.25
N PHE A 76 -5.11 -2.18 -8.10
CA PHE A 76 -3.81 -1.67 -8.52
C PHE A 76 -3.74 -1.77 -10.03
N ALA A 77 -3.65 -0.64 -10.73
CA ALA A 77 -3.45 -0.65 -12.18
C ALA A 77 -1.99 -0.98 -12.48
N CYS A 78 -1.74 -1.86 -13.46
CA CYS A 78 -0.40 -2.13 -13.94
C CYS A 78 -0.34 -2.08 -15.46
N LYS A 79 0.31 -1.07 -16.02
CA LYS A 79 0.36 -0.85 -17.47
C LYS A 79 1.02 -2.01 -18.22
N ALA A 80 1.99 -2.68 -17.60
CA ALA A 80 2.63 -3.87 -18.16
C ALA A 80 1.67 -5.07 -18.32
N LEU A 81 0.54 -5.10 -17.59
CA LEU A 81 -0.51 -6.11 -17.72
C LEU A 81 -1.68 -5.59 -18.58
N LYS A 82 -1.48 -5.59 -19.91
CA LYS A 82 -2.47 -5.13 -20.88
C LYS A 82 -3.84 -5.79 -20.66
N GLY A 83 -4.90 -4.99 -20.75
CA GLY A 83 -6.29 -5.46 -20.64
C GLY A 83 -6.77 -5.76 -19.21
N ARG A 84 -5.93 -5.59 -18.18
CA ARG A 84 -6.31 -5.87 -16.77
C ARG A 84 -6.81 -4.64 -16.00
N GLY A 85 -6.43 -3.44 -16.42
CA GLY A 85 -6.75 -2.21 -15.68
C GLY A 85 -6.38 -2.33 -14.19
N VAL A 86 -7.25 -1.86 -13.29
CA VAL A 86 -7.08 -1.96 -11.83
C VAL A 86 -7.16 -3.39 -11.28
N MET A 87 -7.61 -4.36 -12.10
CA MET A 87 -7.68 -5.79 -11.76
C MET A 87 -6.38 -6.52 -12.14
N SER A 88 -5.24 -5.85 -11.98
CA SER A 88 -3.92 -6.43 -12.26
C SER A 88 -3.62 -7.62 -11.36
N GLY A 89 -4.21 -7.68 -10.16
CA GLY A 89 -3.92 -8.69 -9.14
C GLY A 89 -2.70 -8.37 -8.27
N ILE A 90 -2.00 -7.25 -8.50
CA ILE A 90 -0.98 -6.76 -7.57
C ILE A 90 -1.67 -6.25 -6.31
N ARG A 91 -1.09 -6.57 -5.15
CA ARG A 91 -1.55 -6.11 -3.85
C ARG A 91 -0.40 -5.52 -3.07
N ILE A 92 -0.70 -4.48 -2.32
CA ILE A 92 0.25 -3.79 -1.43
C ILE A 92 -0.33 -3.79 -0.02
N ILE A 93 0.53 -4.06 0.95
CA ILE A 93 0.26 -3.85 2.37
C ILE A 93 1.11 -2.67 2.83
N TYR A 94 0.46 -1.71 3.48
CA TYR A 94 1.12 -0.53 4.03
C TYR A 94 0.55 -0.17 5.40
N ALA A 95 1.36 0.50 6.21
CA ALA A 95 0.90 1.18 7.41
C ALA A 95 0.81 2.69 7.14
N TYR A 96 -0.27 3.32 7.62
CA TYR A 96 -0.44 4.76 7.63
C TYR A 96 -0.41 5.28 9.07
N HIS A 97 0.59 6.10 9.38
CA HIS A 97 0.77 6.78 10.65
C HIS A 97 0.00 8.08 10.64
N ILE A 98 -1.09 8.14 11.40
CA ILE A 98 -2.10 9.20 11.31
C ILE A 98 -1.49 10.55 11.71
N VAL A 99 -0.78 10.60 12.84
CA VAL A 99 -0.27 11.85 13.44
C VAL A 99 0.77 12.54 12.55
N VAL A 100 1.68 11.76 11.96
CA VAL A 100 2.78 12.28 11.13
C VAL A 100 2.48 12.25 9.63
N SER A 101 1.30 11.77 9.23
CA SER A 101 0.90 11.53 7.84
C SER A 101 2.00 10.83 7.03
N LYS A 102 2.39 9.64 7.50
CA LYS A 102 3.44 8.83 6.87
C LYS A 102 2.89 7.49 6.45
N VAL A 103 3.21 7.07 5.23
CA VAL A 103 3.00 5.71 4.74
C VAL A 103 4.30 4.94 4.75
N GLU A 104 4.24 3.72 5.25
CA GLU A 104 5.34 2.77 5.15
C GLU A 104 4.87 1.49 4.48
N PHE A 105 5.48 1.19 3.33
CA PHE A 105 5.16 -0.03 2.58
C PHE A 105 5.83 -1.25 3.21
N ILE A 106 5.02 -2.28 3.50
CA ILE A 106 5.42 -3.49 4.24
C ILE A 106 5.58 -4.68 3.32
N GLU A 107 4.66 -4.84 2.37
CA GLU A 107 4.64 -5.99 1.46
C GLU A 107 4.03 -5.61 0.10
N ILE A 108 4.56 -6.20 -0.97
CA ILE A 108 3.92 -6.22 -2.27
C ILE A 108 3.95 -7.64 -2.84
N TYR A 109 2.84 -8.09 -3.43
CA TYR A 109 2.74 -9.42 -4.01
C TYR A 109 1.73 -9.45 -5.16
N PHE A 110 1.82 -10.50 -5.97
CA PHE A 110 0.86 -10.78 -7.04
C PHE A 110 -0.10 -11.90 -6.60
N LYS A 111 -1.42 -11.65 -6.66
CA LYS A 111 -2.47 -12.58 -6.25
C LYS A 111 -2.32 -13.97 -6.85
N GLY A 112 -1.88 -14.06 -8.10
CA GLY A 112 -1.69 -15.34 -8.79
C GLY A 112 -0.55 -16.20 -8.25
N GLU A 113 0.33 -15.64 -7.41
CA GLU A 113 1.43 -16.36 -6.76
C GLU A 113 1.23 -16.49 -5.24
N LYS A 114 0.48 -15.55 -4.63
CA LYS A 114 0.21 -15.53 -3.20
C LYS A 114 -1.20 -15.00 -2.94
N GLU A 115 -1.99 -15.76 -2.18
CA GLU A 115 -3.39 -15.41 -1.97
C GLU A 115 -3.57 -14.23 -1.00
N ASN A 116 -2.85 -14.27 0.13
CA ASN A 116 -3.01 -13.37 1.27
C ASN A 116 -1.69 -12.69 1.69
N GLU A 117 -1.78 -11.66 2.50
CA GLU A 117 -0.70 -10.94 3.15
C GLU A 117 0.08 -11.79 4.15
N ASP A 118 1.33 -11.41 4.39
CA ASP A 118 2.15 -11.93 5.48
C ASP A 118 1.78 -11.23 6.80
N ARG A 119 0.86 -11.84 7.57
CA ARG A 119 0.43 -11.30 8.87
C ARG A 119 1.56 -11.26 9.90
N GLU A 120 2.54 -12.18 9.82
CA GLU A 120 3.69 -12.17 10.74
C GLU A 120 4.63 -11.00 10.43
N ARG A 121 4.80 -10.66 9.14
CA ARG A 121 5.55 -9.46 8.75
C ARG A 121 4.89 -8.18 9.28
N ILE A 122 3.56 -8.09 9.21
CA ILE A 122 2.82 -6.95 9.81
C ILE A 122 3.06 -6.89 11.33
N LYS A 123 2.94 -8.02 12.04
CA LYS A 123 3.23 -8.07 13.48
C LYS A 123 4.66 -7.65 13.80
N LYS A 124 5.63 -8.13 13.03
CA LYS A 124 7.05 -7.76 13.21
C LYS A 124 7.28 -6.27 12.99
N TYR A 125 6.65 -5.70 11.97
CA TYR A 125 6.69 -4.26 11.72
C TYR A 125 6.14 -3.46 12.91
N LEU A 126 4.94 -3.83 13.41
CA LEU A 126 4.28 -3.15 14.52
C LEU A 126 4.98 -3.28 15.88
N ARG A 127 5.91 -4.24 16.06
CA ARG A 127 6.71 -4.35 17.28
C ARG A 127 7.87 -3.36 17.36
N ASN A 128 8.26 -2.79 16.22
CA ASN A 128 9.46 -1.96 16.08
C ASN A 128 9.13 -0.49 15.81
N PHE A 129 7.86 -0.10 15.93
CA PHE A 129 7.36 1.27 15.79
C PHE A 129 6.75 1.71 17.11
#